data_AF-A0AAD9QW55-F1
#
_entry.id   AF-A0AAD9QW55-F1
#
_cell.length_a   1.000
_cell.length_b   1.000
_cell.length_c   1.000
_cell.angle_alpha   90.00
_cell.angle_beta   90.00
_cell.angle_gamma   90.00
#
_symmetry.space_group_name_H-M   'P 1'
#
loop_
_entity.id
_entity.type
_entity.pdbx_description
1 polymer ?
#
loop_
_entity_poly.entity_id
_entity_poly.type
_entity_poly.pdbx_seq_one_letter_code
_entity_poly.pdbx_strand_id
1 'polypeptide(L)'
;MKTALVLFVLVGIVCAVKEKGKGESSKQKSGSLDATSSSHREECKTQRERDHYCLNGGTCFRVPALGDSPHCHCTAEFTGKRCEQRVPQLVTRS
;
A
#
# COMPACT_ATOMS: atom_id res chain seq x y z
N MET A 1 -43.10 17.64 -32.59
CA MET A 1 -41.99 18.17 -31.76
C MET A 1 -42.13 17.96 -30.25
N LYS A 2 -43.33 17.79 -29.67
CA LYS A 2 -43.49 17.51 -28.22
C LYS A 2 -43.20 16.05 -27.82
N THR A 3 -43.39 15.10 -28.74
CA THR A 3 -43.19 13.66 -28.52
C THR A 3 -41.72 13.24 -28.38
N ALA A 4 -40.79 13.94 -29.04
CA ALA A 4 -39.36 13.65 -28.93
C ALA A 4 -38.80 14.00 -27.54
N LEU A 5 -39.29 15.07 -26.92
CA LEU A 5 -38.87 15.49 -25.58
C LEU A 5 -39.20 14.43 -24.52
N VAL A 6 -40.34 13.75 -24.66
CA VAL A 6 -40.79 12.70 -23.73
C VAL A 6 -39.87 11.48 -23.79
N LEU A 7 -39.38 11.11 -24.99
CA LEU A 7 -38.45 9.99 -25.15
C LEU A 7 -37.08 10.27 -24.52
N PHE A 8 -36.55 11.49 -24.65
CA PHE A 8 -35.29 11.86 -24.01
C PHE A 8 -35.37 11.85 -22.48
N VAL A 9 -36.51 12.26 -21.92
CA VAL A 9 -36.73 12.24 -20.46
C VAL A 9 -36.85 10.82 -19.92
N LEU A 10 -37.55 9.91 -20.63
CA LEU A 10 -37.66 8.51 -20.21
C LEU A 10 -36.33 7.74 -20.30
N VAL A 11 -35.53 7.99 -21.33
CA VAL A 11 -34.19 7.39 -21.47
C VAL A 11 -33.22 7.96 -20.41
N GLY A 12 -33.31 9.26 -20.11
CA GLY A 12 -32.48 9.91 -19.09
C GLY A 12 -32.75 9.44 -17.65
N ILE A 13 -34.00 9.13 -17.32
CA ILE A 13 -34.36 8.61 -15.99
C ILE A 13 -33.80 7.18 -15.76
N VAL A 14 -33.72 6.35 -16.81
CA VAL A 14 -33.17 4.98 -16.71
C VAL A 14 -31.66 4.96 -16.46
N CYS A 15 -30.90 5.94 -16.98
CA CYS A 15 -29.44 5.99 -16.81
C CYS A 15 -28.96 6.54 -15.45
N ALA A 16 -29.84 7.16 -14.66
CA ALA A 16 -29.47 7.82 -13.40
C ALA A 16 -29.25 6.86 -12.22
N VAL A 17 -29.61 5.58 -12.34
CA VAL A 17 -29.37 4.58 -11.27
C VAL A 17 -28.06 3.82 -11.52
N LYS A 18 -26.95 4.55 -11.57
CA LYS A 18 -25.59 3.97 -11.44
C LYS A 18 -25.06 4.27 -10.03
N GLU A 19 -25.74 3.71 -9.03
CA GLU A 19 -25.19 3.55 -7.69
C GLU A 19 -24.09 2.48 -7.74
N LYS A 20 -22.84 2.92 -7.86
CA LYS A 20 -21.68 2.13 -7.44
C LYS A 20 -20.78 3.00 -6.57
N GLY A 21 -21.17 3.12 -5.31
CA GLY A 21 -20.23 3.34 -4.23
C GLY A 21 -19.22 2.18 -4.16
N LYS A 22 -17.92 2.54 -4.21
CA LYS A 22 -16.80 1.76 -3.68
C LYS A 22 -15.67 2.76 -3.40
N GLY A 23 -15.23 2.76 -2.16
CA GLY A 23 -14.42 3.79 -1.51
C GLY A 23 -13.04 4.07 -2.10
N GLU A 24 -12.52 5.20 -1.64
CA GLU A 24 -11.13 5.66 -1.59
C GLU A 24 -10.15 5.07 -2.62
N SER A 25 -10.05 5.78 -3.73
CA SER A 25 -8.86 5.78 -4.57
C SER A 25 -7.78 6.64 -3.90
N SER A 26 -6.94 6.03 -3.05
CA SER A 26 -5.65 6.63 -2.70
C SER A 26 -4.66 6.34 -3.82
N LYS A 27 -4.54 7.29 -4.74
CA LYS A 27 -3.52 7.28 -5.79
C LYS A 27 -2.22 7.83 -5.20
N GLN A 28 -1.31 6.94 -4.84
CA GLN A 28 0.12 7.27 -4.86
C GLN A 28 0.81 6.41 -5.92
N LYS A 29 1.25 7.10 -6.95
CA LYS A 29 2.08 6.64 -8.07
C LYS A 29 3.54 6.82 -7.67
N SER A 30 4.32 5.74 -7.68
CA SER A 30 5.77 5.69 -8.02
C SER A 30 6.25 4.24 -7.87
N GLY A 31 6.91 3.54 -8.80
CA GLY A 31 7.25 3.77 -10.20
C GLY A 31 6.60 2.68 -11.08
N SER A 32 6.18 3.00 -12.31
CA SER A 32 7.03 3.02 -13.51
C SER A 32 7.58 1.63 -13.84
N LEU A 33 7.24 1.14 -15.02
CA LEU A 33 7.91 0.01 -15.67
C LEU A 33 9.36 0.45 -15.94
N ASP A 34 10.22 0.42 -14.93
CA ASP A 34 11.64 0.61 -15.11
C ASP A 34 12.31 -0.76 -15.02
N ALA A 35 12.63 -1.31 -16.20
CA ALA A 35 13.54 -2.41 -16.37
C ALA A 35 14.97 -1.98 -15.96
N THR A 36 15.17 -1.52 -14.72
CA THR A 36 16.44 -1.26 -14.04
C THR A 36 16.17 -0.97 -12.55
N SER A 37 16.01 -1.98 -11.69
CA SER A 37 16.20 -1.79 -10.23
C SER A 37 17.42 -2.56 -9.78
N SER A 38 18.59 -1.98 -10.05
CA SER A 38 19.91 -2.43 -9.64
C SER A 38 20.17 -2.25 -8.14
N SER A 39 19.27 -2.74 -7.28
CA SER A 39 19.55 -2.94 -5.85
C SER A 39 18.49 -3.84 -5.24
N HIS A 40 18.95 -4.86 -4.54
CA HIS A 40 18.23 -6.07 -4.12
C HIS A 40 17.13 -5.86 -3.06
N ARG A 41 16.48 -4.68 -2.99
CA ARG A 41 15.47 -4.35 -1.98
C ARG A 41 14.27 -3.64 -2.63
N GLU A 42 13.11 -4.27 -2.55
CA GLU A 42 11.83 -3.77 -3.03
C GLU A 42 10.93 -3.33 -1.86
N GLU A 43 9.91 -2.53 -2.17
CA GLU A 43 8.88 -2.12 -1.22
C GLU A 43 7.89 -3.26 -0.92
N CYS A 44 7.21 -3.21 0.23
CA CYS A 44 6.20 -4.20 0.59
C CYS A 44 4.94 -4.11 -0.31
N LYS A 45 4.36 -5.27 -0.65
CA LYS A 45 3.33 -5.39 -1.71
C LYS A 45 2.03 -4.68 -1.37
N THR A 46 1.63 -4.66 -0.10
CA THR A 46 0.35 -4.10 0.33
C THR A 46 0.54 -3.00 1.37
N GLN A 47 -0.37 -2.03 1.37
CA GLN A 47 -0.39 -0.96 2.37
C GLN A 47 -0.52 -1.52 3.80
N ARG A 48 -1.40 -2.51 4.00
CA ARG A 48 -1.58 -3.18 5.29
C ARG A 48 -0.28 -3.83 5.79
N GLU A 49 0.52 -4.38 4.87
CA GLU A 49 1.83 -4.95 5.21
C GLU A 49 2.81 -3.85 5.65
N ARG A 50 2.90 -2.73 4.91
CA ARG A 50 3.73 -1.58 5.33
C ARG A 50 3.37 -1.05 6.71
N ASP A 51 2.07 -0.92 6.99
CA ASP A 51 1.59 -0.23 8.18
C ASP A 51 1.58 -1.12 9.43
N HIS A 52 1.49 -2.45 9.27
CA HIS A 52 1.28 -3.36 10.40
C HIS A 52 2.28 -4.52 10.50
N TYR A 53 3.06 -4.82 9.45
CA TYR A 53 4.03 -5.91 9.52
C TYR A 53 5.20 -5.54 10.44
N CYS A 54 5.81 -4.37 10.26
CA CYS A 54 6.87 -3.87 11.12
C CYS A 54 6.29 -3.00 12.24
N LEU A 55 6.62 -3.32 13.48
CA LEU A 55 6.17 -2.60 14.66
C LEU A 55 7.14 -1.47 15.02
N ASN A 56 6.73 -0.61 15.96
CA ASN A 56 7.58 0.41 16.58
C ASN A 56 8.34 1.33 15.59
N GLY A 57 7.70 1.67 14.46
CA GLY A 57 8.30 2.56 13.45
C GLY A 57 9.29 1.89 12.50
N GLY A 58 9.34 0.56 12.46
CA GLY A 58 10.14 -0.16 11.47
C GLY A 58 9.65 0.03 10.03
N THR A 59 10.57 -0.03 9.07
CA THR A 59 10.26 0.09 7.64
C THR A 59 10.22 -1.28 6.97
N CYS A 60 9.12 -1.58 6.28
CA CYS A 60 8.91 -2.84 5.58
C CYS A 60 9.66 -2.87 4.22
N PHE A 61 10.22 -4.01 3.84
CA PHE A 61 10.81 -4.24 2.53
C PHE A 61 10.80 -5.71 2.13
N ARG A 62 11.09 -6.00 0.86
CA ARG A 62 11.20 -7.35 0.29
C ARG A 62 12.53 -7.51 -0.42
N VAL A 63 13.04 -8.72 -0.46
CA VAL A 63 14.28 -9.06 -1.18
C VAL A 63 13.96 -10.21 -2.13
N PRO A 64 13.73 -9.94 -3.43
CA PRO A 64 13.31 -10.97 -4.38
C PRO A 64 14.24 -12.19 -4.41
N ALA A 65 15.54 -11.99 -4.17
CA ALA A 65 16.54 -13.06 -4.10
C ALA A 65 16.37 -14.00 -2.89
N LEU A 66 15.73 -13.54 -1.81
CA LEU A 66 15.43 -14.33 -0.60
C LEU A 66 13.98 -14.85 -0.60
N GLY A 67 13.22 -14.53 -1.64
CA GLY A 67 11.83 -14.92 -1.81
C GLY A 67 10.83 -13.82 -1.45
N ASP A 68 9.57 -14.22 -1.43
CA ASP A 68 8.41 -13.33 -1.34
C ASP A 68 8.00 -12.97 0.10
N SER A 69 8.92 -13.07 1.06
CA SER A 69 8.63 -12.72 2.45
C SER A 69 8.98 -11.25 2.72
N PRO A 70 8.14 -10.52 3.48
CA PRO A 70 8.48 -9.19 3.96
C PRO A 70 9.52 -9.26 5.08
N HIS A 71 10.36 -8.24 5.13
CA HIS A 71 11.43 -8.01 6.10
C HIS A 71 11.30 -6.60 6.69
N CYS A 72 11.83 -6.41 7.90
CA CYS A 72 11.76 -5.14 8.62
C CYS A 72 13.14 -4.54 8.85
N HIS A 73 13.27 -3.25 8.57
CA HIS A 73 14.38 -2.45 9.05
C HIS A 73 13.92 -1.76 10.33
N CYS A 74 14.50 -2.15 11.47
CA CYS A 74 14.13 -1.60 12.76
C CYS A 74 14.89 -0.32 13.07
N THR A 75 14.24 0.59 13.81
CA THR A 75 14.92 1.74 14.44
C THR A 75 15.91 1.25 15.50
N ALA A 76 16.91 2.06 15.87
CA ALA A 76 17.98 1.70 16.81
C ALA A 76 17.50 1.12 18.16
N GLU A 77 16.32 1.54 18.63
CA GLU A 77 15.76 1.11 19.91
C GLU A 77 15.02 -0.24 19.86
N PHE A 78 14.83 -0.83 18.68
CA PHE A 78 14.01 -2.03 18.49
C PHE A 78 14.72 -3.11 17.65
N THR A 79 14.38 -4.36 17.91
CA THR A 79 14.92 -5.57 17.29
C THR A 79 13.87 -6.66 17.20
N GLY A 80 14.22 -7.81 16.64
CA GLY A 80 13.29 -8.90 16.31
C GLY A 80 12.85 -8.88 14.86
N LYS A 81 12.14 -9.93 14.43
CA LYS A 81 11.75 -10.10 13.02
C LYS A 81 10.81 -8.98 12.54
N ARG A 82 10.02 -8.44 13.46
CA ARG A 82 9.02 -7.40 13.23
C ARG A 82 9.28 -6.16 14.09
N CYS A 83 10.48 -5.99 14.63
CA CYS A 83 10.81 -4.89 15.54
C CYS A 83 9.94 -4.88 16.80
N GLU A 84 9.51 -6.05 17.28
CA GLU A 84 8.63 -6.23 18.43
C GLU A 84 9.34 -6.07 19.78
N GLN A 85 10.67 -6.26 19.80
CA GLN A 85 11.46 -6.28 21.02
C GLN A 85 12.25 -4.98 21.16
N ARG A 86 12.33 -4.40 22.36
CA ARG A 86 13.22 -3.27 22.63
C ARG A 86 14.66 -3.78 22.77
N VAL A 87 15.61 -3.06 22.19
CA VAL A 87 17.04 -3.33 22.35
C VAL A 87 17.45 -3.07 23.79
N PRO A 88 18.11 -4.02 24.49
CA PRO A 88 18.61 -3.78 25.83
C PRO A 88 19.67 -2.66 25.83
N GLN A 89 19.56 -1.71 26.75
CA GLN A 89 20.48 -0.55 26.88
C GLN A 89 21.95 -0.95 27.11
N LEU A 90 22.22 -2.23 27.40
CA LEU A 90 23.57 -2.76 27.55
C LEU A 90 24.32 -2.92 26.23
N VAL A 91 23.63 -2.97 25.07
CA VAL A 91 24.30 -3.11 23.76
C VAL A 91 24.56 -1.78 23.05
N THR A 92 23.96 -0.67 23.49
CA THR A 92 24.06 0.66 22.85
C THR A 92 25.09 1.59 23.49
N ARG A 93 25.64 1.24 24.66
CA ARG A 93 26.61 2.05 25.42
C ARG A 93 28.05 1.53 25.29
N SER A 94 28.47 1.20 24.06
CA SER A 94 29.83 0.71 23.76
C SER A 94 30.64 1.79 23.05
#